data_AF-A0A949M3N6-F1
#
_entry.id   AF-A0A949M3N6-F1
#
_cell.length_a   1.000
_cell.length_b   1.000
_cell.length_c   1.000
_cell.angle_alpha   90.00
_cell.angle_beta   90.00
_cell.angle_gamma   90.00
#
_symmetry.space_group_name_H-M   'P 1'
#
loop_
_entity.id
_entity.type
_entity.pdbx_description
1 polymer ?
#
loop_
_entity_poly.entity_id
_entity_poly.type
_entity_poly.pdbx_seq_one_letter_code
_entity_poly.pdbx_strand_id
1 'polypeptide(L)' 'MTRRVAAIDCGTNSVRLLVSDGGRVTVERLMRITRLGEGVDATGRLSAAAIDRTIGVLREYREVIDRLG' A
#
# COMPACT_ATOMS: atom_id res chain seq x y z
N MET A 1 16.93 12.51 16.86
CA MET A 1 15.65 12.37 16.13
C MET A 1 15.60 10.97 15.55
N THR A 2 14.63 10.18 15.93
CA THR A 2 14.39 8.88 15.28
C THR A 2 13.81 9.14 13.90
N ARG A 3 14.36 8.49 12.88
CA ARG A 3 13.91 8.66 11.49
C ARG A 3 12.56 7.98 11.33
N ARG A 4 11.54 8.73 10.92
CA ARG A 4 10.26 8.18 10.51
C ARG A 4 10.45 7.44 9.17
N VAL A 5 9.85 6.27 9.07
CA VAL A 5 9.90 5.43 7.87
C VAL A 5 8.52 4.90 7.55
N ALA A 6 8.26 4.70 6.25
CA ALA A 6 7.04 4.09 5.75
C ALA A 6 7.40 2.84 4.94
N ALA A 7 6.59 1.80 5.08
CA ALA A 7 6.66 0.59 4.27
C ALA A 7 5.30 0.35 3.60
N ILE A 8 5.33 0.06 2.31
CA ILE A 8 4.15 -0.33 1.52
C ILE A 8 4.35 -1.77 1.06
N ASP A 9 3.34 -2.60 1.30
CA ASP A 9 3.26 -3.99 0.83
C ASP A 9 2.12 -4.12 -0.18
N CYS A 10 2.45 -4.41 -1.44
CA CYS A 10 1.51 -4.61 -2.53
C CYS A 10 1.26 -6.12 -2.75
N GLY A 11 0.31 -6.68 -2.00
CA GLY A 11 -0.06 -8.08 -2.12
C GLY A 11 -1.11 -8.35 -3.21
N THR A 12 -1.36 -9.63 -3.47
CA THR A 12 -2.36 -10.10 -4.44
C THR A 12 -3.77 -9.60 -4.14
N ASN A 13 -4.15 -9.54 -2.86
CA ASN A 13 -5.50 -9.13 -2.44
C ASN A 13 -5.55 -7.69 -1.90
N SER A 14 -4.49 -7.25 -1.23
CA SER A 14 -4.51 -6.02 -0.44
C SER A 14 -3.20 -5.27 -0.53
N VAL A 15 -3.29 -3.94 -0.44
CA VAL A 15 -2.15 -3.04 -0.30
C VAL A 15 -2.14 -2.49 1.13
N ARG A 16 -0.99 -2.57 1.79
CA ARG A 16 -0.82 -2.15 3.19
C ARG A 16 0.15 -1.00 3.31
N LEU A 17 -0.09 -0.11 4.26
CA LEU A 17 0.85 0.93 4.69
C LEU A 17 1.16 0.71 6.18
N LEU A 18 2.45 0.80 6.52
CA LEU A 18 2.92 0.93 7.89
C LEU A 18 3.87 2.12 7.97
N VAL A 19 3.54 3.11 8.81
CA VAL A 19 4.45 4.19 9.18
C VAL A 19 4.93 3.95 10.59
N SER A 20 6.24 4.01 10.80
CA SER A 20 6.87 3.80 12.11
C SER A 20 7.89 4.87 12.44
N ASP A 21 7.94 5.22 13.72
CA ASP A 21 8.99 6.06 14.29
C ASP A 21 10.07 5.18 14.92
N GLY A 22 11.31 5.33 14.43
CA GLY A 22 12.47 4.56 14.90
C GLY A 22 12.35 3.03 14.73
N GLY A 23 11.44 2.57 13.85
CA GLY A 23 11.16 1.15 13.63
C GLY A 23 10.52 0.42 14.81
N ARG A 24 10.08 1.15 15.85
CA ARG A 24 9.58 0.57 17.11
C ARG A 24 8.16 0.99 17.44
N VAL A 25 7.81 2.25 17.14
CA VAL A 25 6.48 2.80 17.42
C VAL A 25 5.70 2.84 16.11
N THR A 26 4.52 2.21 16.08
CA THR A 26 3.60 2.35 14.94
C THR A 26 2.93 3.72 15.04
N VAL A 27 3.05 4.52 13.97
CA VAL A 27 2.42 5.84 13.84
C VAL A 27 1.09 5.72 13.09
N GLU A 28 1.09 4.95 12.01
CA GLU A 28 -0.09 4.77 11.15
C GLU A 28 -0.06 3.38 10.52
N ARG A 29 -1.24 2.77 10.37
CA ARG A 29 -1.38 1.46 9.74
C ARG A 29 -2.66 1.40 8.95
N LEU A 30 -2.53 1.26 7.64
CA LEU A 30 -3.67 1.15 6.73
C LEU A 30 -3.62 -0.16 5.94
N MET A 31 -4.80 -0.63 5.56
CA MET A 31 -4.98 -1.73 4.62
C MET A 31 -6.18 -1.42 3.73
N ARG A 32 -6.03 -1.65 2.43
CA ARG A 32 -7.10 -1.55 1.43
C ARG A 32 -7.08 -2.81 0.59
N ILE A 33 -8.26 -3.35 0.29
CA ILE A 33 -8.42 -4.48 -0.62
C ILE A 33 -8.50 -3.92 -2.03
N THR A 34 -7.54 -4.26 -2.88
CA THR A 34 -7.50 -3.84 -4.29
C THR A 34 -7.66 -5.01 -5.25
N ARG A 35 -7.46 -6.25 -4.76
CA ARG A 35 -7.45 -7.49 -5.56
C ARG A 35 -6.57 -7.38 -6.79
N LEU A 36 -5.33 -6.90 -6.61
CA LEU A 36 -4.37 -6.71 -7.70
C LEU A 36 -4.20 -7.97 -8.55
N GLY A 37 -4.17 -9.14 -7.92
CA GLY A 37 -3.98 -10.42 -8.60
C GLY A 37 -5.25 -11.12 -9.09
N GLU A 38 -6.39 -10.43 -9.18
CA GLU A 38 -7.60 -11.02 -9.75
C GLU A 38 -7.35 -11.53 -11.19
N GLY A 39 -7.66 -12.80 -11.44
CA GLY A 39 -7.54 -13.43 -12.76
C GLY A 39 -6.10 -13.68 -13.24
N VAL A 40 -5.07 -13.45 -12.41
CA VAL A 40 -3.66 -13.68 -12.79
C VAL A 40 -3.37 -15.17 -12.97
N ASP A 41 -3.98 -16.03 -12.16
CA ASP A 41 -3.88 -17.49 -12.27
C ASP A 41 -4.30 -18.00 -13.65
N ALA A 42 -5.38 -17.45 -14.20
CA ALA A 42 -5.91 -17.83 -15.50
C ALA A 42 -5.22 -17.11 -16.67
N THR A 43 -4.91 -15.83 -16.52
CA THR A 43 -4.46 -14.98 -17.65
C THR A 43 -2.94 -14.74 -17.67
N GLY A 44 -2.24 -15.00 -16.57
CA GLY A 44 -0.84 -14.64 -16.37
C GLY A 44 -0.58 -13.14 -16.33
N ARG A 45 -1.61 -12.28 -16.25
CA ARG A 45 -1.49 -10.83 -16.36
C ARG A 45 -2.35 -10.10 -15.33
N LEU A 46 -1.88 -8.94 -14.89
CA LEU A 46 -2.68 -8.01 -14.09
C LEU A 46 -3.71 -7.31 -14.98
N SER A 47 -4.94 -7.20 -14.51
CA SER A 47 -5.99 -6.45 -15.22
C SER A 47 -5.77 -4.94 -15.08
N ALA A 48 -6.14 -4.16 -16.10
CA ALA A 48 -6.07 -2.70 -16.04
C ALA A 48 -6.89 -2.14 -14.85
N ALA A 49 -8.08 -2.68 -14.63
CA ALA A 49 -8.94 -2.28 -13.51
C ALA A 49 -8.29 -2.54 -12.14
N ALA A 50 -7.59 -3.67 -11.97
CA ALA A 50 -6.90 -4.01 -10.74
C ALA A 50 -5.68 -3.09 -10.48
N ILE A 51 -4.98 -2.73 -11.55
CA ILE A 51 -3.88 -1.74 -11.53
C ILE A 51 -4.42 -0.38 -11.12
N ASP A 52 -5.50 0.10 -11.74
CA ASP A 52 -6.07 1.43 -11.47
C ASP A 52 -6.53 1.59 -10.01
N ARG A 53 -7.22 0.57 -9.47
CA ARG A 53 -7.60 0.55 -8.05
C ARG A 53 -6.38 0.60 -7.14
N THR A 54 -5.33 -0.16 -7.47
CA THR A 54 -4.08 -0.19 -6.71
C THR A 54 -3.36 1.16 -6.76
N ILE A 55 -3.27 1.80 -7.92
CA ILE A 55 -2.69 3.14 -8.07
C ILE A 55 -3.48 4.16 -7.26
N GLY A 56 -4.82 4.09 -7.26
CA GLY A 56 -5.66 4.95 -6.42
C GLY A 56 -5.30 4.86 -4.94
N VAL A 57 -5.16 3.64 -4.41
CA VAL A 57 -4.73 3.41 -3.02
C VAL A 57 -3.30 3.90 -2.76
N LEU A 58 -2.37 3.71 -3.70
CA LEU A 58 -1.00 4.21 -3.54
C LEU A 58 -0.95 5.74 -3.48
N ARG A 59 -1.84 6.44 -4.21
CA ARG A 59 -1.99 7.91 -4.11
C ARG A 59 -2.53 8.32 -2.74
N GLU A 60 -3.57 7.64 -2.24
CA GLU A 60 -4.08 7.85 -0.87
C GLU A 60 -2.96 7.67 0.18
N TYR A 61 -2.18 6.59 0.06
CA TYR A 61 -1.09 6.32 1.00
C TYR A 61 0.03 7.34 0.89
N ARG A 62 0.30 7.87 -0.30
CA ARG A 62 1.25 8.97 -0.48
C ARG A 62 0.83 10.21 0.29
N GLU A 63 -0.45 10.60 0.21
CA GLU A 63 -0.98 11.74 0.97
C GLU A 63 -0.84 11.55 2.49
N VAL A 64 -1.07 10.32 2.96
CA VAL A 64 -0.87 9.96 4.38
C VAL A 64 0.59 10.08 4.79
N ILE A 65 1.52 9.57 3.98
CA ILE A 65 2.96 9.68 4.24
C ILE A 65 3.38 11.16 4.26
N ASP A 66 2.97 11.97 3.28
CA ASP A 66 3.32 13.39 3.20
C ASP A 66 2.82 14.17 4.42
N ARG A 67 1.62 13.87 4.92
CA ARG A 67 1.07 14.48 6.15
C ARG A 67 1.85 14.10 7.41
N LEU A 68 2.51 12.95 7.42
CA LEU A 68 3.25 12.45 8.57
C LEU A 68 4.73 12.85 8.55
N GLY A 69 5.26 13.39 7.44
CA GLY A 69 6.66 13.80 7.32
C GLY A 69 7.67 12.66 7.43
#